data_AF-A0A7X8BF46-F1
#
_entry.id   AF-A0A7X8BF46-F1
#
_cell.length_a   1.000
_cell.length_b   1.000
_cell.length_c   1.000
_cell.angle_alpha   90.00
_cell.angle_beta   90.00
_cell.angle_gamma   90.00
#
_symmetry.space_group_name_H-M   'P 1'
#
loop_
_entity.id
_entity.type
_entity.pdbx_description
1 polymer ?
#
loop_
_entity_poly.entity_id
_entity_poly.type
_entity_poly.pdbx_seq_one_letter_code
_entity_poly.pdbx_strand_id
1 'polypeptide(L)'
;MKRKTGLLLALLLLLGFPLIAAGQEVHAFKGPFTPASRGEELLKALVDYTDPDSVEMILDGEPDENWNVRNLFFRVRGGRFAGKVRVEDISLSASFVTLDPPSQGRSLSVKKAMRCNLQVSLLESDVNGAIR
;
A
#
# COMPACT_ATOMS: atom_id res chain seq x y z
N MET A 1 -29.20 -31.90 35.48
CA MET A 1 -27.93 -31.18 35.23
C MET A 1 -27.50 -31.11 33.75
N LYS A 2 -28.04 -31.93 32.83
CA LYS A 2 -27.61 -31.99 31.40
C LYS A 2 -28.11 -30.87 30.47
N ARG A 3 -29.17 -30.13 30.84
CA ARG A 3 -29.74 -29.05 29.98
C ARG A 3 -28.95 -27.74 30.02
N LYS A 4 -28.28 -27.42 31.14
CA LYS A 4 -27.54 -26.17 31.32
C LYS A 4 -26.17 -26.20 30.62
N THR A 5 -25.54 -27.37 30.54
CA THR A 5 -24.27 -27.58 29.83
C THR A 5 -24.40 -27.46 28.32
N GLY A 6 -25.50 -27.94 27.73
CA GLY A 6 -25.75 -27.77 26.30
C GLY A 6 -25.93 -26.30 25.89
N LEU A 7 -26.53 -25.48 26.77
CA LEU A 7 -26.75 -24.06 26.53
C LEU A 7 -25.45 -23.24 26.65
N LEU A 8 -24.58 -23.60 27.59
CA LEU A 8 -23.23 -23.02 27.72
C LEU A 8 -22.32 -23.36 26.54
N LEU A 9 -22.38 -24.59 26.02
CA LEU A 9 -21.61 -24.99 24.85
C LEU A 9 -22.06 -24.26 23.57
N ALA A 10 -23.37 -24.09 23.39
CA ALA A 10 -23.93 -23.33 22.28
C ALA A 10 -23.54 -21.84 22.35
N LEU A 11 -23.49 -21.27 23.56
CA LEU A 11 -23.06 -19.89 23.76
C LEU A 11 -21.56 -19.70 23.48
N LEU A 12 -20.72 -20.67 23.84
CA LEU A 12 -19.27 -20.65 23.53
C LEU A 12 -18.99 -20.82 22.04
N LEU A 13 -19.78 -21.63 21.33
CA LEU A 13 -19.70 -21.76 19.87
C LEU A 13 -20.13 -20.48 19.13
N LEU A 14 -21.08 -19.73 19.69
CA LEU A 14 -21.47 -18.40 19.18
C LEU A 14 -20.45 -17.30 19.46
N LEU A 15 -19.58 -17.46 20.47
CA LEU A 15 -18.48 -16.54 20.76
C LEU A 15 -17.20 -16.86 19.96
N GLY A 16 -17.16 -18.00 19.26
CA GLY A 16 -16.07 -18.41 18.38
C GLY A 16 -16.21 -17.94 16.94
N PHE A 17 -17.17 -17.07 16.63
CA PHE A 17 -17.24 -16.44 15.31
C PHE A 17 -15.97 -15.60 15.11
N PRO A 18 -15.27 -15.77 13.97
CA PRO A 18 -14.04 -15.04 13.72
C PRO A 18 -14.35 -13.55 13.80
N LEU A 19 -13.64 -12.85 14.69
CA LEU A 19 -13.43 -11.42 14.58
C LEU A 19 -13.22 -11.15 13.10
N ILE A 20 -14.16 -10.41 12.50
CA ILE A 20 -14.12 -9.99 11.11
C ILE A 20 -12.69 -9.51 10.88
N ALA A 21 -11.90 -10.32 10.19
CA ALA A 21 -10.65 -9.86 9.64
C ALA A 21 -11.09 -8.71 8.76
N ALA A 22 -10.83 -7.47 9.19
CA ALA A 22 -11.11 -6.29 8.41
C ALA A 22 -10.45 -6.57 7.06
N GLY A 23 -11.28 -6.90 6.08
CA GLY A 23 -10.85 -7.54 4.86
C GLY A 23 -9.91 -6.56 4.19
N GLN A 24 -8.69 -7.00 3.92
CA GLN A 24 -7.78 -6.25 3.10
C GLN A 24 -8.44 -6.16 1.72
N GLU A 25 -9.08 -5.03 1.42
CA GLU A 25 -9.76 -4.85 0.14
C GLU A 25 -8.70 -4.75 -0.96
N VAL A 26 -8.64 -5.78 -1.80
CA VAL A 26 -7.71 -5.81 -2.94
C VAL A 26 -8.44 -5.21 -4.13
N HIS A 27 -8.08 -3.98 -4.49
CA HIS A 27 -8.59 -3.30 -5.67
C HIS A 27 -7.57 -3.39 -6.80
N ALA A 28 -7.96 -3.99 -7.93
CA ALA A 28 -7.14 -4.10 -9.13
C ALA A 28 -7.62 -3.10 -10.18
N PHE A 29 -6.76 -2.17 -10.56
CA PHE A 29 -7.06 -1.13 -11.55
C PHE A 29 -6.26 -1.33 -12.82
N LYS A 30 -6.84 -0.98 -13.98
CA LYS A 30 -6.15 -0.97 -15.27
C LYS A 30 -6.50 0.32 -16.01
N GLY A 31 -5.48 1.13 -16.31
CA GLY A 31 -5.66 2.43 -16.95
C GLY A 31 -6.10 3.52 -15.97
N PRO A 32 -6.57 4.68 -16.46
CA PRO A 32 -6.95 5.80 -15.62
C PRO A 32 -8.15 5.45 -14.75
N PHE A 33 -8.09 5.84 -13.47
CA PHE A 33 -9.20 5.72 -12.52
C PHE A 33 -9.36 7.01 -11.72
N THR A 34 -10.56 7.23 -11.19
CA THR A 34 -10.86 8.36 -10.29
C THR A 34 -10.87 7.84 -8.86
N PRO A 35 -10.04 8.40 -7.95
CA PRO A 35 -9.96 7.90 -6.59
C PRO A 35 -11.22 8.24 -5.79
N ALA A 36 -11.71 7.27 -5.02
CA ALA A 36 -12.86 7.35 -4.13
C ALA A 36 -12.48 7.35 -2.64
N SER A 37 -11.23 7.00 -2.31
CA SER A 37 -10.67 7.03 -0.95
C SER A 37 -9.29 7.70 -0.90
N ARG A 38 -8.78 8.02 0.29
CA ARG A 38 -7.42 8.58 0.46
C ARG A 38 -6.34 7.55 0.11
N GLY A 39 -6.63 6.26 0.35
CA GLY A 39 -5.83 5.14 -0.12
C GLY A 39 -5.76 5.14 -1.65
N GLU A 40 -6.88 5.29 -2.34
CA GLU A 40 -6.91 5.39 -3.79
C GLU A 40 -6.21 6.67 -4.32
N GLU A 41 -6.30 7.80 -3.61
CA GLU A 41 -5.54 9.01 -3.94
C GLU A 41 -4.03 8.78 -3.84
N LEU A 42 -3.57 8.08 -2.80
CA LEU A 42 -2.16 7.69 -2.63
C LEU A 42 -1.71 6.73 -3.75
N LEU A 43 -2.54 5.74 -4.09
CA LEU A 43 -2.28 4.82 -5.19
C LEU A 43 -2.15 5.58 -6.50
N LYS A 44 -3.09 6.49 -6.78
CA LYS A 44 -3.10 7.28 -7.99
C LYS A 44 -1.84 8.13 -8.10
N ALA A 45 -1.41 8.77 -7.03
CA ALA A 45 -0.18 9.54 -7.02
C ALA A 45 1.07 8.69 -7.29
N LEU A 46 1.11 7.45 -6.75
CA LEU A 46 2.19 6.51 -7.02
C LEU A 46 2.22 6.07 -8.49
N VAL A 47 1.06 5.76 -9.07
CA VAL A 47 0.92 5.42 -10.50
C VAL A 47 1.34 6.59 -11.39
N ASP A 48 0.80 7.79 -11.14
CA ASP A 48 1.10 8.99 -11.92
C ASP A 48 2.59 9.38 -11.87
N TYR A 49 3.25 9.15 -10.72
CA TYR A 49 4.68 9.44 -10.55
C TYR A 49 5.61 8.42 -11.21
N THR A 50 5.19 7.15 -11.28
CA THR A 50 6.06 6.04 -11.67
C THR A 50 5.76 5.45 -13.04
N ASP A 51 4.65 5.80 -13.70
CA ASP A 51 4.20 5.20 -14.97
C ASP A 51 4.56 3.69 -15.12
N PRO A 52 4.05 2.83 -14.21
CA PRO A 52 4.54 1.47 -14.07
C PRO A 52 3.74 0.45 -14.88
N ASP A 53 4.37 -0.70 -15.14
CA ASP A 53 3.70 -1.85 -15.75
C ASP A 53 2.66 -2.47 -14.79
N SER A 54 2.98 -2.48 -13.48
CA SER A 54 2.05 -2.91 -12.44
C SER A 54 2.39 -2.29 -11.07
N VAL A 55 1.37 -2.01 -10.27
CA VAL A 55 1.50 -1.58 -8.87
C VAL A 55 0.66 -2.46 -7.96
N GLU A 56 1.24 -2.83 -6.84
CA GLU A 56 0.54 -3.38 -5.68
C GLU A 56 0.72 -2.42 -4.52
N MET A 57 -0.35 -2.12 -3.79
CA MET A 57 -0.28 -1.35 -2.56
C MET A 57 -1.17 -1.98 -1.50
N ILE A 58 -0.63 -2.11 -0.30
CA ILE A 58 -1.31 -2.67 0.86
C ILE A 58 -1.22 -1.66 1.99
N LEU A 59 -2.38 -1.30 2.54
CA LEU A 59 -2.51 -0.39 3.66
C LEU A 59 -3.16 -1.12 4.84
N ASP A 60 -2.62 -0.88 6.03
CA ASP A 60 -3.26 -1.26 7.29
C ASP A 60 -4.18 -0.13 7.75
N GLY A 61 -5.35 -0.07 7.11
CA GLY A 61 -6.33 1.00 7.23
C GLY A 61 -6.08 2.18 6.29
N GLU A 62 -7.15 2.93 6.02
CA GLU A 62 -7.09 4.16 5.23
C GLU A 62 -6.19 5.22 5.90
N PRO A 63 -5.50 6.08 5.10
CA PRO A 63 -4.85 7.26 5.64
C PRO A 63 -5.83 8.13 6.43
N ASP A 64 -5.41 8.59 7.62
CA ASP A 64 -6.24 9.46 8.44
C ASP A 64 -6.33 10.89 7.86
N GLU A 65 -7.08 11.77 8.53
CA GLU A 65 -7.24 13.17 8.10
C GLU A 65 -5.93 13.97 8.07
N ASN A 66 -4.92 13.50 8.79
CA ASN A 66 -3.57 14.09 8.85
C ASN A 66 -2.58 13.35 7.94
N TRP A 67 -3.06 12.45 7.08
CA TRP A 67 -2.26 11.63 6.18
C TRP A 67 -1.24 10.74 6.89
N ASN A 68 -1.62 10.21 8.06
CA ASN A 68 -0.88 9.15 8.73
C ASN A 68 -1.33 7.78 8.24
N VAL A 69 -0.35 6.90 8.02
CA VAL A 69 -0.55 5.50 7.65
C VAL A 69 0.18 4.61 8.65
N ARG A 70 -0.54 3.63 9.22
CA ARG A 70 0.04 2.72 10.21
C ARG A 70 1.08 1.80 9.59
N ASN A 71 0.70 1.08 8.53
CA ASN A 71 1.61 0.28 7.72
C ASN A 71 1.30 0.51 6.25
N LEU A 72 2.34 0.84 5.49
CA LEU A 72 2.32 1.02 4.05
C LEU A 72 3.25 -0.01 3.45
N PHE A 73 2.73 -0.83 2.55
CA PHE A 73 3.53 -1.59 1.61
C PHE A 73 3.16 -1.17 0.20
N PHE A 74 4.15 -1.00 -0.66
CA PHE A 74 3.92 -0.94 -2.08
C PHE A 74 4.99 -1.69 -2.85
N ARG A 75 4.61 -2.20 -4.01
CA ARG A 75 5.52 -2.79 -4.98
C ARG A 75 5.19 -2.25 -6.36
N VAL A 76 6.20 -1.69 -7.02
CA VAL A 76 6.12 -1.12 -8.37
C VAL A 76 7.00 -1.96 -9.28
N ARG A 77 6.46 -2.43 -10.40
CA ARG A 77 7.23 -3.14 -11.43
C ARG A 77 7.26 -2.36 -12.73
N GLY A 78 8.44 -2.31 -13.35
CA GLY A 78 8.66 -1.62 -14.62
C GLY A 78 8.45 -0.11 -14.56
N GLY A 79 8.56 0.51 -13.39
CA GLY A 79 8.32 1.94 -13.19
C GLY A 79 9.40 2.81 -13.82
N ARG A 80 9.00 3.92 -14.44
CA ARG A 80 9.87 4.99 -14.91
C ARG A 80 9.87 6.16 -13.93
N PHE A 81 11.00 6.38 -13.29
CA PHE A 81 11.17 7.47 -12.34
C PHE A 81 11.65 8.72 -13.07
N ALA A 82 10.83 9.77 -13.04
CA ALA A 82 11.07 11.05 -13.73
C ALA A 82 11.37 10.90 -15.23
N GLY A 83 10.87 9.84 -15.88
CA GLY A 83 11.09 9.55 -17.30
C GLY A 83 12.53 9.20 -17.70
N LYS A 84 13.46 9.05 -16.74
CA LYS A 84 14.90 8.86 -17.00
C LYS A 84 15.41 7.47 -16.66
N VAL A 85 14.96 6.93 -15.53
CA VAL A 85 15.44 5.64 -15.03
C VAL A 85 14.26 4.68 -15.00
N ARG A 86 14.36 3.60 -15.78
CA ARG A 86 13.47 2.45 -15.63
C ARG A 86 13.99 1.60 -14.49
N VAL A 87 13.06 1.13 -13.67
CA VAL A 87 13.35 0.26 -12.53
C VAL A 87 12.50 -1.00 -12.69
N GLU A 88 13.15 -2.16 -12.60
CA GLU A 88 12.47 -3.45 -12.81
C GLU A 88 11.47 -3.73 -11.69
N ASP A 89 11.92 -3.56 -10.45
CA ASP A 89 11.12 -3.82 -9.25
C ASP A 89 11.58 -2.89 -8.13
N ILE A 90 10.65 -2.17 -7.53
CA ILE A 90 10.86 -1.59 -6.19
C ILE A 90 9.78 -2.10 -5.27
N SER A 91 10.20 -2.52 -4.08
CA SER A 91 9.30 -2.82 -2.98
C SER A 91 9.70 -1.99 -1.76
N LEU A 92 8.69 -1.39 -1.15
CA LEU A 92 8.85 -0.61 0.08
C LEU A 92 7.86 -1.13 1.11
N SER A 93 8.34 -1.33 2.33
CA SER A 93 7.51 -1.54 3.51
C SER A 93 7.89 -0.53 4.57
N ALA A 94 6.91 0.23 5.06
CA ALA A 94 7.13 1.22 6.11
C ALA A 94 6.01 1.23 7.16
N SER A 95 6.38 1.57 8.39
CA SER A 95 5.46 1.70 9.52
C SER A 95 5.48 3.11 10.10
N PHE A 96 4.30 3.57 10.55
CA PHE A 96 4.04 4.90 11.10
C PHE A 96 4.56 6.00 10.17
N VAL A 97 3.98 6.04 8.97
CA VAL A 97 4.33 6.99 7.92
C VAL A 97 3.42 8.20 8.02
N THR A 98 4.00 9.40 7.95
CA THR A 98 3.25 10.66 7.78
C THR A 98 3.59 11.22 6.42
N LEU A 99 2.56 11.43 5.60
CA LEU A 99 2.65 11.94 4.24
C LEU A 99 2.14 13.39 4.19
N ASP A 100 2.56 14.13 3.17
CA ASP A 100 1.75 15.26 2.72
C ASP A 100 0.59 14.73 1.86
N PRO A 101 -0.57 15.41 1.88
CA PRO A 101 -1.64 15.12 0.94
C PRO A 101 -1.10 15.09 -0.50
N PRO A 102 -1.37 14.03 -1.29
CA PRO A 102 -1.00 13.99 -2.68
C PRO A 102 -1.70 15.15 -3.40
N SER A 103 -0.90 16.04 -3.97
CA SER A 103 -1.41 17.09 -4.86
C SER A 103 -1.23 16.63 -6.29
N GLN A 104 -2.22 16.85 -7.14
CA GLN A 104 -2.16 16.45 -8.55
C GLN A 104 -0.85 16.92 -9.19
N GLY A 105 -0.06 15.98 -9.71
CA GLY A 105 1.18 16.26 -10.42
C GLY A 105 2.39 16.64 -9.56
N ARG A 106 2.33 16.55 -8.23
CA ARG A 106 3.51 16.72 -7.36
C ARG A 106 4.04 15.38 -6.84
N SER A 107 5.33 15.36 -6.52
CA SER A 107 5.99 14.23 -5.87
C SER A 107 5.32 13.88 -4.54
N LEU A 108 5.12 12.59 -4.29
CA LEU A 108 4.77 12.09 -2.96
C LEU A 108 5.85 12.52 -1.96
N SER A 109 5.43 13.29 -0.96
CA SER A 109 6.31 13.80 0.10
C SER A 109 6.06 13.03 1.39
N VAL A 110 7.13 12.44 1.93
CA VAL A 110 7.11 11.75 3.22
C VAL A 110 7.74 12.66 4.26
N LYS A 111 6.97 13.06 5.27
CA LYS A 111 7.45 13.86 6.41
C LYS A 111 8.24 13.02 7.40
N LYS A 112 7.74 11.81 7.67
CA LYS A 112 8.31 10.90 8.66
C LYS A 112 7.96 9.46 8.32
N ALA A 113 8.90 8.54 8.57
CA ALA A 113 8.64 7.11 8.64
C ALA A 113 9.50 6.54 9.77
N MET A 114 8.93 5.73 10.65
CA MET A 114 9.69 5.18 11.80
C MET A 114 10.53 3.97 11.44
N ARG A 115 10.01 3.10 10.57
CA ARG A 115 10.72 1.94 10.03
C ARG A 115 10.45 1.89 8.54
N CYS A 116 11.50 1.70 7.75
CA CYS A 116 11.39 1.60 6.30
C CYS A 116 12.37 0.56 5.80
N ASN A 117 11.88 -0.37 5.01
CA ASN A 117 12.69 -1.30 4.23
C ASN A 117 12.40 -1.00 2.76
N LEU A 118 13.46 -0.75 1.99
CA LEU A 118 13.39 -0.50 0.56
C LEU A 118 14.29 -1.51 -0.14
N GLN A 119 13.74 -2.20 -1.13
CA GLN A 119 14.47 -3.02 -2.06
C GLN A 119 14.24 -2.50 -3.47
N VAL A 120 15.33 -2.36 -4.22
CA VAL A 120 15.29 -1.87 -5.60
C VAL A 120 16.10 -2.83 -6.47
N SER A 121 15.53 -3.23 -7.61
CA SER A 121 16.19 -3.98 -8.66
C SER A 121 16.28 -3.13 -9.92
N LEU A 122 17.51 -2.89 -10.37
CA LEU A 122 17.83 -2.13 -11.58
C LEU A 122 18.57 -3.06 -12.55
N LEU A 123 18.36 -2.89 -13.85
CA LEU A 123 19.19 -3.56 -14.84
C LEU A 123 20.57 -2.91 -14.92
N GLU A 124 21.57 -3.70 -15.28
CA GLU A 124 22.91 -3.20 -15.54
C GLU A 124 22.92 -2.11 -16.62
N SER A 125 22.11 -2.28 -17.67
CA SER A 125 21.96 -1.28 -18.75
C SER A 125 21.44 0.06 -18.24
N ASP A 126 20.48 0.04 -17.31
CA ASP A 126 19.89 1.25 -16.75
C ASP A 126 20.87 1.95 -15.79
N VAL A 127 21.60 1.18 -14.99
CA VAL A 127 22.68 1.71 -14.13
C VAL A 127 23.77 2.36 -14.99
N ASN A 128 24.26 1.65 -16.00
CA ASN A 128 25.30 2.16 -16.90
C ASN A 128 24.82 3.38 -17.72
N GLY A 129 23.54 3.43 -18.09
CA GLY A 129 22.94 4.58 -18.76
C GLY A 129 22.82 5.83 -17.88
N ALA A 130 22.70 5.67 -16.56
CA ALA A 130 22.55 6.78 -15.62
C ALA A 130 23.88 7.41 -15.17
N ILE A 131 24.99 6.67 -15.22
CA ILE A 131 26.31 7.12 -14.73
C ILE A 131 27.27 7.61 -15.82
N ARG A 132 26.90 7.45 -17.10
CA ARG A 132 27.68 7.93 -18.25
C ARG A 132 27.16 9.27 -18.73
#